data_AF-A0A936DKB2-F1
#
_entry.id   AF-A0A936DKB2-F1
#
_cell.length_a   1.000
_cell.length_b   1.000
_cell.length_c   1.000
_cell.angle_alpha   90.00
_cell.angle_beta   90.00
_cell.angle_gamma   90.00
#
_symmetry.space_group_name_H-M   'P 1'
#
loop_
_entity.id
_entity.type
_entity.pdbx_description
1 polymer ?
#
loop_
_entity_poly.entity_id
_entity_poly.type
_entity_poly.pdbx_seq_one_letter_code
_entity_poly.pdbx_strand_id
1 'polypeptide(L)'
;MEISLFRNIVTHLRFSFSILLLPVFLFAMSQASSVNWIHAFICFVVLHVLVYPSSNAYNSFMDRDTGSIGGLKNPPAVPQSIYMVSLVFDVLALCISYMFLGFAVFALIASYIIASRTYSYRGIRLKKYPWVGFLIVALFQGSIIYLISLWSFQGSVIFELKLYWGMLISFFMMGSSYPLTQVYQHKQDREDGVLTLSMVLGVRGTFIFSGIMLLVFVILMIFFLYSYEPLLMIPLLIFCTFPVSIYFTNWFRKVWRDDLEANFENTMLMSHLGAWSTNLFFGSVFLFKYFNIMI
;
A
#
# COMPACT_ATOMS: atom_id res chain seq x y z
N MET A 1 -33.65 -2.88 3.50
CA MET A 1 -32.93 -3.91 2.73
C MET A 1 -31.92 -3.28 1.76
N GLU A 2 -32.31 -2.28 0.96
CA GLU A 2 -31.37 -1.58 0.06
C GLU A 2 -30.32 -0.74 0.80
N ILE A 3 -30.70 -0.04 1.88
CA ILE A 3 -29.77 0.75 2.69
C ILE A 3 -28.70 -0.14 3.36
N SER A 4 -29.08 -1.33 3.84
CA SER A 4 -28.14 -2.30 4.41
C SER A 4 -27.21 -2.89 3.35
N LEU A 5 -27.71 -3.13 2.14
CA LEU A 5 -26.92 -3.60 1.01
C LEU A 5 -25.84 -2.57 0.61
N PHE A 6 -26.26 -1.32 0.41
CA PHE A 6 -25.35 -0.23 0.06
C PHE A 6 -24.27 -0.02 1.14
N ARG A 7 -24.67 0.01 2.41
CA ARG A 7 -23.73 0.14 3.53
C ARG A 7 -22.69 -0.99 3.53
N ASN A 8 -23.09 -2.24 3.29
CA ASN A 8 -22.15 -3.36 3.25
C ASN A 8 -21.15 -3.21 2.09
N ILE A 9 -21.62 -2.81 0.90
CA ILE A 9 -20.74 -2.53 -0.25
C ILE A 9 -19.70 -1.47 0.10
N VAL A 10 -20.14 -0.32 0.61
CA VAL A 10 -19.24 0.78 1.00
C VAL A 10 -18.23 0.35 2.07
N THR A 11 -18.67 -0.51 3.00
CA THR A 11 -17.79 -1.05 4.05
C THR A 11 -16.65 -1.89 3.45
N HIS A 12 -16.96 -2.79 2.51
CA HIS A 12 -15.95 -3.64 1.85
C HIS A 12 -15.06 -2.91 0.84
N LEU A 13 -15.53 -1.78 0.28
CA LEU A 13 -14.68 -0.88 -0.51
C LEU A 13 -13.53 -0.30 0.32
N ARG A 14 -13.69 -0.20 1.65
CA ARG A 14 -12.62 0.21 2.57
C ARG A 14 -11.92 1.50 2.14
N PHE A 15 -12.68 2.54 1.82
CA PHE A 15 -12.15 3.85 1.41
C PHE A 15 -11.12 4.41 2.40
N SER A 16 -11.39 4.34 3.71
CA SER A 16 -10.46 4.81 4.74
C SER A 16 -9.13 4.05 4.74
N PHE A 17 -9.14 2.76 4.38
CA PHE A 17 -7.92 1.96 4.26
C PHE A 17 -7.05 2.42 3.07
N SER A 18 -7.68 2.96 2.01
CA SER A 18 -6.95 3.46 0.84
C SER A 18 -6.02 4.64 1.19
N ILE A 19 -6.36 5.43 2.21
CA ILE A 19 -5.50 6.53 2.71
C ILE A 19 -4.18 5.99 3.28
N LEU A 20 -4.14 4.74 3.76
CA LEU A 20 -2.91 4.10 4.24
C LEU A 20 -1.91 3.79 3.12
N LEU A 21 -2.36 3.86 1.86
CA LEU A 21 -1.54 3.65 0.66
C LEU A 21 -1.06 4.98 0.04
N LEU A 22 -1.45 6.11 0.61
CA LEU A 22 -1.01 7.46 0.21
C LEU A 22 0.52 7.69 0.28
N PRO A 23 1.31 7.06 1.17
CA PRO A 23 2.73 7.39 1.31
C PRO A 23 3.54 7.26 0.02
N VAL A 24 3.30 6.22 -0.79
CA VAL A 24 4.02 6.02 -2.07
C VAL A 24 3.70 7.14 -3.06
N PHE A 25 2.44 7.56 -3.10
CA PHE A 25 1.97 8.65 -3.98
C PHE A 25 2.61 9.98 -3.57
N LEU A 26 2.66 10.29 -2.27
CA LEU A 26 3.32 11.50 -1.76
C LEU A 26 4.84 11.43 -1.94
N PHE A 27 5.44 10.24 -1.82
CA PHE A 27 6.86 10.08 -2.14
C PHE A 27 7.13 10.45 -3.60
N ALA A 28 6.37 9.88 -4.55
CA ALA A 28 6.49 10.25 -5.95
C ALA A 28 6.28 11.76 -6.18
N MET A 29 5.29 12.37 -5.52
CA MET A 29 5.01 13.80 -5.62
C MET A 29 6.18 14.65 -5.12
N SER A 30 6.79 14.27 -3.99
CA SER A 30 8.00 14.94 -3.45
C SER A 30 9.19 14.90 -4.40
N GLN A 31 9.22 13.93 -5.32
CA GLN A 31 10.31 13.69 -6.26
C GLN A 31 10.05 14.21 -7.68
N ALA A 32 8.83 14.64 -7.96
CA ALA A 32 8.47 15.19 -9.25
C ALA A 32 9.21 16.51 -9.52
N SER A 33 9.79 16.64 -10.72
CA SER A 33 10.41 17.89 -11.19
C SER A 33 9.38 18.98 -11.51
N SER A 34 8.16 18.57 -11.86
CA SER A 34 7.00 19.43 -12.09
C SER A 34 5.74 18.64 -11.80
N VAL A 35 4.68 19.33 -11.38
CA VAL A 35 3.40 18.70 -11.04
C VAL A 35 2.29 19.35 -11.85
N ASN A 36 1.71 18.59 -12.77
CA ASN A 36 0.40 18.91 -13.32
C ASN A 36 -0.66 18.57 -12.26
N TRP A 37 -1.18 19.60 -11.59
CA TRP A 37 -2.13 19.44 -10.48
C TRP A 37 -3.44 18.76 -10.88
N ILE A 38 -3.92 18.97 -12.10
CA ILE A 38 -5.13 18.32 -12.61
C ILE A 38 -4.86 16.81 -12.74
N HIS A 39 -3.76 16.43 -13.38
CA HIS A 39 -3.41 15.02 -13.54
C HIS A 39 -3.10 14.36 -12.18
N ALA A 40 -2.44 15.07 -11.27
CA ALA A 40 -2.20 14.58 -9.92
C ALA A 40 -3.50 14.30 -9.16
N PHE A 41 -4.48 15.21 -9.23
CA PHE A 41 -5.80 15.01 -8.64
C PHE A 41 -6.55 13.83 -9.29
N ILE A 42 -6.54 13.74 -10.63
CA ILE A 42 -7.17 12.63 -11.35
C ILE A 42 -6.52 11.29 -10.97
N CYS A 43 -5.19 11.22 -10.92
CA CYS A 43 -4.46 10.03 -10.51
C CYS A 43 -4.76 9.66 -9.06
N PHE A 44 -4.84 10.64 -8.16
CA PHE A 44 -5.25 10.43 -6.77
C PHE A 44 -6.64 9.77 -6.70
N VAL A 45 -7.62 10.29 -7.43
CA VAL A 45 -8.98 9.73 -7.48
C VAL A 45 -8.97 8.32 -8.08
N VAL A 46 -8.27 8.12 -9.20
CA VAL A 46 -8.13 6.80 -9.83
C VAL A 46 -7.57 5.78 -8.84
N LEU A 47 -6.51 6.09 -8.12
CA LEU A 47 -5.89 5.15 -7.19
C LEU A 47 -6.73 4.95 -5.92
N HIS A 48 -7.06 6.03 -5.21
CA HIS A 48 -7.58 5.98 -3.84
C HIS A 48 -9.10 5.82 -3.76
N VAL A 49 -9.83 6.16 -4.83
CA VAL A 49 -11.29 6.08 -4.89
C VAL A 49 -11.76 4.94 -5.79
N LEU A 50 -10.99 4.58 -6.83
CA LEU A 50 -11.38 3.51 -7.77
C LEU A 50 -10.55 2.23 -7.58
N VAL A 51 -9.25 2.26 -7.87
CA VAL A 51 -8.41 1.05 -7.99
C VAL A 51 -8.21 0.32 -6.66
N TYR A 52 -7.84 1.02 -5.57
CA TYR A 52 -7.66 0.38 -4.27
C TYR A 52 -8.99 -0.10 -3.68
N PRO A 53 -10.07 0.70 -3.68
CA PRO A 53 -11.37 0.21 -3.23
C PRO A 53 -11.89 -0.96 -4.05
N SER A 54 -11.72 -0.94 -5.38
CA SER A 54 -12.07 -2.04 -6.27
C SER A 54 -11.30 -3.32 -5.94
N SER A 55 -9.99 -3.21 -5.69
CA SER A 55 -9.15 -4.33 -5.27
C SER A 55 -9.61 -4.94 -3.93
N ASN A 56 -9.96 -4.08 -2.97
CA ASN A 56 -10.48 -4.50 -1.68
C ASN A 56 -11.84 -5.21 -1.80
N ALA A 57 -12.74 -4.67 -2.63
CA ALA A 57 -14.05 -5.22 -2.91
C ALA A 57 -13.98 -6.59 -3.60
N TYR A 58 -13.14 -6.70 -4.64
CA TYR A 58 -12.94 -7.96 -5.36
C TYR A 58 -12.31 -9.04 -4.46
N ASN A 59 -11.35 -8.64 -3.63
CA ASN A 59 -10.76 -9.55 -2.65
C ASN A 59 -11.82 -10.07 -1.66
N SER A 60 -12.65 -9.19 -1.08
CA SER A 60 -13.77 -9.63 -0.21
C SER A 60 -14.78 -10.53 -0.93
N PHE A 61 -15.07 -10.29 -2.21
CA PHE A 61 -15.93 -11.17 -3.01
C PHE A 61 -15.39 -12.60 -3.12
N MET A 62 -14.09 -12.72 -3.37
CA MET A 62 -13.42 -14.01 -3.55
C MET A 62 -13.22 -14.76 -2.24
N ASP A 63 -12.90 -14.05 -1.17
CA ASP A 63 -12.51 -14.65 0.10
C ASP A 63 -13.72 -14.90 1.01
N ARG A 64 -14.75 -14.03 0.96
CA ARG A 64 -15.97 -14.11 1.79
C ARG A 64 -15.67 -14.24 3.28
N ASP A 65 -14.64 -13.52 3.72
CA ASP A 65 -14.12 -13.57 5.08
C ASP A 65 -15.19 -13.21 6.13
N THR A 66 -15.22 -14.00 7.20
CA THR A 66 -16.07 -13.75 8.38
C THR A 66 -15.29 -13.21 9.58
N GLY A 67 -13.97 -13.48 9.63
CA GLY A 67 -13.06 -12.90 10.61
C GLY A 67 -12.46 -11.57 10.15
N SER A 68 -11.66 -10.95 11.02
CA SER A 68 -11.09 -9.63 10.76
C SER A 68 -10.20 -9.61 9.51
N ILE A 69 -10.31 -8.52 8.75
CA ILE A 69 -9.48 -8.22 7.57
C ILE A 69 -8.96 -6.79 7.66
N GLY A 70 -7.95 -6.43 6.86
CA GLY A 70 -7.35 -5.09 6.89
C GLY A 70 -8.41 -3.97 6.87
N GLY A 71 -8.43 -3.15 7.92
CA GLY A 71 -9.38 -2.03 8.11
C GLY A 71 -10.76 -2.41 8.66
N LEU A 72 -11.10 -3.70 8.80
CA LEU A 72 -12.41 -4.17 9.27
C LEU A 72 -12.27 -5.30 10.30
N LYS A 73 -12.51 -5.00 11.58
CA LYS A 73 -12.46 -6.00 12.66
C LYS A 73 -13.57 -7.05 12.54
N ASN A 74 -14.79 -6.60 12.25
CA ASN A 74 -15.98 -7.45 12.11
C ASN A 74 -16.62 -7.16 10.75
N PRO A 75 -16.16 -7.80 9.65
CA PRO A 75 -16.72 -7.53 8.34
C PRO A 75 -18.20 -7.98 8.27
N PRO A 76 -19.09 -7.19 7.64
CA PRO A 76 -20.46 -7.63 7.38
C PRO A 76 -20.48 -8.73 6.32
N ALA A 77 -21.64 -9.36 6.11
CA ALA A 77 -21.80 -10.33 5.04
C ALA A 77 -21.56 -9.69 3.66
N VAL A 78 -20.71 -10.34 2.86
CA VAL A 78 -20.30 -9.87 1.53
C VAL A 78 -21.46 -9.99 0.53
N PRO A 79 -21.96 -8.88 -0.03
CA PRO A 79 -23.03 -8.93 -1.02
C PRO A 79 -22.53 -9.42 -2.38
N GLN A 80 -23.35 -10.20 -3.12
CA GLN A 80 -22.97 -10.67 -4.47
C GLN A 80 -22.74 -9.52 -5.46
N SER A 81 -23.48 -8.41 -5.31
CA SER A 81 -23.36 -7.22 -6.18
C SER A 81 -21.99 -6.54 -6.10
N ILE A 82 -21.19 -6.80 -5.06
CA ILE A 82 -19.87 -6.19 -4.89
C ILE A 82 -18.90 -6.53 -6.04
N TYR A 83 -19.09 -7.70 -6.67
CA TYR A 83 -18.33 -8.08 -7.86
C TYR A 83 -18.57 -7.09 -9.01
N MET A 84 -19.83 -6.78 -9.30
CA MET A 84 -20.17 -5.82 -10.36
C MET A 84 -19.68 -4.41 -10.01
N VAL A 85 -19.74 -4.02 -8.74
CA VAL A 85 -19.18 -2.73 -8.29
C VAL A 85 -17.67 -2.67 -8.55
N SER A 86 -16.92 -3.73 -8.23
CA SER A 86 -15.48 -3.78 -8.51
C SER A 86 -15.17 -3.69 -10.01
N LEU A 87 -15.95 -4.36 -10.86
CA LEU A 87 -15.77 -4.31 -12.31
C LEU A 87 -16.05 -2.91 -12.87
N VAL A 88 -17.12 -2.25 -12.40
CA VAL A 88 -17.43 -0.87 -12.79
C VAL A 88 -16.31 0.07 -12.38
N PHE A 89 -15.75 -0.08 -11.19
CA PHE A 89 -14.63 0.75 -10.73
C PHE A 89 -13.38 0.53 -11.58
N ASP A 90 -13.08 -0.71 -11.97
CA ASP A 90 -11.95 -1.02 -12.86
C ASP A 90 -12.12 -0.36 -14.23
N VAL A 91 -13.31 -0.49 -14.84
CA VAL A 91 -13.60 0.13 -16.14
C VAL A 91 -13.48 1.65 -16.05
N LEU A 92 -14.06 2.26 -15.01
CA LEU A 92 -13.95 3.71 -14.81
C LEU A 92 -12.50 4.15 -14.61
N ALA A 93 -11.71 3.45 -13.80
CA ALA A 93 -10.31 3.75 -13.57
C ALA A 93 -9.49 3.71 -14.86
N LEU A 94 -9.74 2.69 -15.69
CA LEU A 94 -9.10 2.52 -16.99
C LEU A 94 -9.51 3.59 -18.00
N CYS A 95 -10.82 3.87 -18.13
CA CYS A 95 -11.32 4.93 -19.01
C CYS A 95 -10.74 6.29 -18.63
N ILE A 96 -10.79 6.66 -17.35
CA ILE A 96 -10.25 7.94 -16.86
C ILE A 96 -8.74 8.01 -17.10
N SER A 97 -8.00 6.94 -16.80
CA SER A 97 -6.55 6.91 -17.00
C SER A 97 -6.18 7.07 -18.48
N TYR A 98 -6.89 6.38 -19.37
CA TYR A 98 -6.65 6.50 -20.81
C TYR A 98 -6.96 7.90 -21.35
N MET A 99 -8.11 8.47 -20.95
CA MET A 99 -8.58 9.76 -21.45
C MET A 99 -7.76 10.95 -20.93
N PHE A 100 -7.28 10.89 -19.70
CA PHE A 100 -6.69 12.06 -19.03
C PHE A 100 -5.21 11.90 -18.64
N LEU A 101 -4.70 10.68 -18.43
CA LEU A 101 -3.33 10.44 -17.96
C LEU A 101 -2.41 9.83 -19.04
N GLY A 102 -2.97 9.42 -20.17
CA GLY A 102 -2.24 8.87 -21.31
C GLY A 102 -2.01 7.36 -21.26
N PHE A 103 -1.58 6.80 -22.38
CA PHE A 103 -1.52 5.34 -22.58
C PHE A 103 -0.56 4.62 -21.63
N ALA A 104 0.59 5.22 -21.29
CA ALA A 104 1.57 4.59 -20.40
C ALA A 104 0.99 4.40 -18.98
N VAL A 105 0.36 5.43 -18.41
CA VAL A 105 -0.29 5.35 -17.10
C VAL A 105 -1.47 4.38 -17.14
N PHE A 106 -2.28 4.42 -18.21
CA PHE A 106 -3.34 3.43 -18.45
C PHE A 106 -2.81 1.99 -18.41
N ALA A 107 -1.74 1.69 -19.15
CA ALA A 107 -1.16 0.34 -19.21
C ALA A 107 -0.65 -0.13 -17.84
N LEU A 108 -0.02 0.77 -17.08
CA LEU A 108 0.43 0.47 -15.72
C LEU A 108 -0.74 0.21 -14.76
N ILE A 109 -1.80 1.04 -14.80
CA ILE A 109 -3.04 0.81 -14.03
C ILE A 109 -3.69 -0.52 -14.43
N ALA A 110 -3.76 -0.83 -15.72
CA ALA A 110 -4.26 -2.11 -16.21
C ALA A 110 -3.45 -3.29 -15.67
N SER A 111 -2.12 -3.19 -15.69
CA SER A 111 -1.24 -4.22 -15.11
C SER A 111 -1.45 -4.41 -13.61
N TYR A 112 -1.67 -3.31 -12.87
CA TYR A 112 -1.99 -3.36 -11.44
C TYR A 112 -3.31 -4.08 -11.19
N ILE A 113 -4.36 -3.74 -11.95
CA ILE A 113 -5.67 -4.38 -11.83
C ILE A 113 -5.53 -5.88 -12.13
N ILE A 114 -4.85 -6.26 -13.22
CA ILE A 114 -4.61 -7.68 -13.56
C ILE A 114 -3.88 -8.40 -12.44
N ALA A 115 -2.82 -7.80 -11.88
CA ALA A 115 -2.09 -8.37 -10.75
C ALA A 115 -3.00 -8.55 -9.53
N SER A 116 -3.79 -7.54 -9.17
CA SER A 116 -4.77 -7.58 -8.08
C SER A 116 -5.85 -8.66 -8.27
N ARG A 117 -6.35 -8.82 -9.51
CA ARG A 117 -7.35 -9.85 -9.86
C ARG A 117 -6.74 -11.24 -9.80
N THR A 118 -5.60 -11.49 -10.44
CA THR A 118 -4.91 -12.79 -10.43
C THR A 118 -4.44 -13.19 -9.01
N TYR A 119 -4.14 -12.20 -8.17
CA TYR A 119 -3.83 -12.38 -6.76
C TYR A 119 -4.99 -13.01 -5.98
N SER A 120 -6.22 -12.55 -6.20
CA SER A 120 -7.40 -12.96 -5.44
C SER A 120 -8.26 -14.05 -6.11
N TYR A 121 -8.30 -14.08 -7.45
CA TYR A 121 -9.18 -14.95 -8.24
C TYR A 121 -8.94 -16.42 -7.93
N ARG A 122 -9.99 -17.14 -7.53
CA ARG A 122 -9.94 -18.54 -7.08
C ARG A 122 -9.30 -19.50 -8.10
N GLY A 123 -9.35 -19.20 -9.41
CA GLY A 123 -8.72 -20.03 -10.45
C GLY A 123 -7.19 -19.94 -10.52
N ILE A 124 -6.57 -18.83 -10.06
CA ILE A 124 -5.11 -18.65 -10.07
C ILE A 124 -4.61 -18.55 -8.63
N ARG A 125 -5.07 -17.50 -7.93
CA ARG A 125 -4.87 -17.24 -6.51
C ARG A 125 -3.41 -17.13 -6.10
N LEU A 126 -2.68 -16.16 -6.68
CA LEU A 126 -1.24 -15.98 -6.42
C LEU A 126 -0.91 -15.83 -4.93
N LYS A 127 -1.87 -15.31 -4.12
CA LYS A 127 -1.73 -15.18 -2.67
C LYS A 127 -1.44 -16.48 -1.92
N LYS A 128 -1.75 -17.64 -2.52
CA LYS A 128 -1.46 -18.96 -1.93
C LYS A 128 0.02 -19.34 -1.96
N TYR A 129 0.84 -18.60 -2.72
CA TYR A 129 2.27 -18.81 -2.83
C TYR A 129 2.99 -17.75 -1.99
N PRO A 130 3.59 -18.12 -0.85
CA PRO A 130 4.16 -17.19 0.14
C PRO A 130 5.01 -16.05 -0.47
N TRP A 131 6.05 -16.43 -1.21
CA TRP A 131 7.02 -15.50 -1.77
C TRP A 131 6.48 -14.77 -3.00
N VAL A 132 5.76 -15.46 -3.88
CA VAL A 132 5.18 -14.84 -5.08
C VAL A 132 4.12 -13.81 -4.69
N GLY A 133 3.24 -14.15 -3.75
CA GLY A 133 2.23 -13.24 -3.23
C GLY A 133 2.86 -12.00 -2.59
N PHE A 134 3.90 -12.19 -1.78
CA PHE A 134 4.70 -11.09 -1.23
C PHE A 134 5.30 -10.19 -2.32
N LEU A 135 6.01 -10.79 -3.29
CA LEU A 135 6.68 -10.03 -4.36
C LEU A 135 5.69 -9.24 -5.21
N ILE A 136 4.55 -9.83 -5.55
CA ILE A 136 3.48 -9.15 -6.30
C ILE A 136 2.98 -7.94 -5.53
N VAL A 137 2.69 -8.08 -4.24
CA VAL A 137 2.18 -6.96 -3.44
C VAL A 137 3.23 -5.85 -3.28
N ALA A 138 4.47 -6.20 -2.91
CA ALA A 138 5.54 -5.21 -2.74
C ALA A 138 5.88 -4.48 -4.06
N LEU A 139 5.88 -5.20 -5.18
CA LEU A 139 6.10 -4.61 -6.51
C LEU A 139 4.95 -3.71 -6.93
N PHE A 140 3.71 -4.22 -6.90
CA PHE A 140 2.57 -3.50 -7.46
C PHE A 140 2.04 -2.40 -6.56
N GLN A 141 2.06 -2.57 -5.23
CA GLN A 141 1.67 -1.50 -4.29
C GLN A 141 2.82 -0.54 -3.98
N GLY A 142 4.07 -0.95 -4.20
CA GLY A 142 5.26 -0.11 -4.00
C GLY A 142 5.76 0.50 -5.30
N SER A 143 6.62 -0.23 -6.01
CA SER A 143 7.34 0.27 -7.19
C SER A 143 6.43 0.79 -8.31
N ILE A 144 5.39 0.02 -8.65
CA ILE A 144 4.49 0.37 -9.77
C ILE A 144 3.62 1.57 -9.41
N ILE A 145 3.13 1.69 -8.16
CA ILE A 145 2.42 2.90 -7.72
C ILE A 145 3.32 4.13 -7.77
N TYR A 146 4.59 4.01 -7.36
CA TYR A 146 5.55 5.11 -7.47
C TYR A 146 5.68 5.58 -8.93
N LEU A 147 5.88 4.63 -9.86
CA LEU A 147 5.99 4.91 -11.29
C LEU A 147 4.71 5.52 -11.88
N ILE A 148 3.53 4.95 -11.58
CA ILE A 148 2.22 5.47 -11.99
C ILE A 148 2.06 6.92 -11.53
N SER A 149 2.33 7.17 -10.25
CA SER A 149 2.16 8.48 -9.63
C SER A 149 3.07 9.50 -10.31
N LEU A 150 4.38 9.24 -10.36
CA LEU A 150 5.36 10.15 -10.95
C LEU A 150 5.06 10.45 -12.43
N TRP A 151 4.75 9.42 -13.22
CA TRP A 151 4.41 9.58 -14.63
C TRP A 151 3.14 10.42 -14.81
N SER A 152 2.12 10.19 -13.97
CA SER A 152 0.88 10.97 -14.04
C SER A 152 1.12 12.46 -13.79
N PHE A 153 2.02 12.83 -12.88
CA PHE A 153 2.30 14.22 -12.53
C PHE A 153 3.04 14.97 -13.65
N GLN A 154 3.96 14.28 -14.32
CA GLN A 154 4.90 14.89 -15.27
C GLN A 154 4.50 14.67 -16.74
N GLY A 155 3.59 13.74 -17.03
CA GLY A 155 3.23 13.30 -18.39
C GLY A 155 4.26 12.36 -19.05
N SER A 156 5.51 12.41 -18.62
CA SER A 156 6.59 11.50 -19.03
C SER A 156 7.57 11.29 -17.89
N VAL A 157 8.28 10.15 -17.89
CA VAL A 157 9.38 9.88 -16.96
C VAL A 157 10.68 9.66 -17.72
N ILE A 158 11.79 10.02 -17.07
CA ILE A 158 13.13 9.70 -17.54
C ILE A 158 13.59 8.45 -16.80
N PHE A 159 14.00 7.43 -17.55
CA PHE A 159 14.48 6.15 -16.99
C PHE A 159 15.93 6.27 -16.51
N GLU A 160 16.11 7.00 -15.41
CA GLU A 160 17.39 7.25 -14.77
C GLU A 160 17.50 6.57 -13.40
N LEU A 161 18.70 6.57 -12.83
CA LEU A 161 19.00 5.93 -11.56
C LEU A 161 18.08 6.42 -10.41
N LYS A 162 17.73 7.72 -10.41
CA LYS A 162 16.82 8.30 -9.42
C LYS A 162 15.43 7.65 -9.43
N LEU A 163 14.87 7.39 -10.62
CA LEU A 163 13.59 6.70 -10.78
C LEU A 163 13.64 5.29 -10.16
N TYR A 164 14.68 4.53 -10.51
CA TYR A 164 14.84 3.15 -10.01
C TYR A 164 15.03 3.12 -8.49
N TRP A 165 15.74 4.08 -7.90
CA TRP A 165 15.82 4.20 -6.46
C TRP A 165 14.45 4.45 -5.82
N GLY A 166 13.65 5.38 -6.37
CA GLY A 166 12.31 5.65 -5.87
C GLY A 166 11.40 4.42 -5.92
N MET A 167 11.47 3.65 -7.01
CA MET A 167 10.77 2.38 -7.17
C MET A 167 11.22 1.33 -6.14
N LEU A 168 12.53 1.19 -5.92
CA LEU A 168 13.11 0.22 -4.99
C LEU A 168 12.78 0.57 -3.52
N ILE A 169 12.87 1.84 -3.14
CA ILE A 169 12.49 2.33 -1.81
C ILE A 169 11.01 2.03 -1.56
N SER A 170 10.15 2.30 -2.54
CA SER A 170 8.71 2.02 -2.43
C SER A 170 8.42 0.51 -2.30
N PHE A 171 9.19 -0.34 -2.97
CA PHE A 171 9.12 -1.80 -2.80
C PHE A 171 9.39 -2.21 -1.35
N PHE A 172 10.50 -1.75 -0.77
CA PHE A 172 10.87 -2.11 0.61
C PHE A 172 9.91 -1.49 1.64
N MET A 173 9.40 -0.28 1.38
CA MET A 173 8.37 0.34 2.22
C MET A 173 7.12 -0.55 2.32
N MET A 174 6.58 -1.00 1.18
CA MET A 174 5.42 -1.90 1.17
C MET A 174 5.78 -3.32 1.65
N GLY A 175 6.98 -3.80 1.33
CA GLY A 175 7.47 -5.10 1.78
C GLY A 175 7.67 -5.20 3.29
N SER A 176 7.92 -4.08 3.97
CA SER A 176 8.02 -4.03 5.44
C SER A 176 6.66 -4.11 6.15
N SER A 177 5.59 -3.65 5.52
CA SER A 177 4.26 -3.58 6.14
C SER A 177 3.40 -4.78 5.80
N TYR A 178 3.46 -5.26 4.56
CA TYR A 178 2.57 -6.30 4.04
C TYR A 178 2.62 -7.63 4.83
N PRO A 179 3.78 -8.21 5.19
CA PRO A 179 3.79 -9.44 5.99
C PRO A 179 3.15 -9.27 7.37
N LEU A 180 3.30 -8.09 7.99
CA LEU A 180 2.67 -7.80 9.28
C LEU A 180 1.15 -7.80 9.17
N THR A 181 0.56 -7.47 8.02
CA THR A 181 -0.90 -7.49 7.86
C THR A 181 -1.49 -8.90 7.89
N GLN A 182 -0.66 -9.94 7.80
CA GLN A 182 -1.08 -11.35 7.77
C GLN A 182 -1.05 -12.01 9.16
N VAL A 183 -0.33 -11.45 10.14
CA VAL A 183 0.04 -12.17 11.39
C VAL A 183 -1.17 -12.62 12.22
N TYR A 184 -2.28 -11.88 12.17
CA TYR A 184 -3.50 -12.18 12.92
C TYR A 184 -4.50 -13.05 12.13
N GLN A 185 -4.22 -13.34 10.85
CA GLN A 185 -5.15 -14.02 9.93
C GLN A 185 -4.80 -15.50 9.69
N HIS A 186 -3.75 -16.04 10.33
CA HIS A 186 -3.22 -17.39 10.06
C HIS A 186 -4.27 -18.50 10.08
N LYS A 187 -5.21 -18.47 11.03
CA LYS A 187 -6.28 -19.47 11.13
C LYS A 187 -7.22 -19.41 9.92
N GLN A 188 -7.71 -18.22 9.61
CA GLN A 188 -8.64 -17.99 8.50
C GLN A 188 -7.98 -18.29 7.15
N ASP A 189 -6.75 -17.84 6.93
CA ASP A 189 -6.01 -18.13 5.70
C ASP A 189 -5.79 -19.63 5.51
N ARG A 190 -5.50 -20.37 6.59
CA ARG A 190 -5.36 -21.84 6.55
C ARG A 190 -6.68 -22.52 6.19
N GLU A 191 -7.79 -22.11 6.81
CA GLU A 191 -9.13 -22.65 6.51
C GLU A 191 -9.54 -22.38 5.06
N ASP A 192 -9.07 -21.27 4.49
CA ASP A 192 -9.27 -20.88 3.09
C ASP A 192 -8.23 -21.49 2.11
N GLY A 193 -7.35 -22.36 2.59
CA GLY A 193 -6.33 -23.06 1.78
C GLY A 193 -5.21 -22.15 1.25
N VAL A 194 -4.98 -21.03 1.91
CA VAL A 194 -3.93 -20.04 1.57
C VAL A 194 -2.75 -20.22 2.51
N LEU A 195 -1.58 -20.54 1.96
CA LEU A 195 -0.32 -20.51 2.71
C LEU A 195 0.34 -19.14 2.52
N THR A 196 0.27 -18.29 3.54
CA THR A 196 0.85 -16.94 3.48
C THR A 196 2.34 -16.94 3.83
N LEU A 197 3.04 -15.84 3.49
CA LEU A 197 4.43 -15.64 3.90
C LEU A 197 4.57 -15.64 5.42
N SER A 198 3.66 -14.95 6.12
CA SER A 198 3.69 -14.91 7.58
C SER A 198 3.52 -16.28 8.22
N MET A 199 2.71 -17.17 7.63
CA MET A 199 2.58 -18.56 8.12
C MET A 199 3.86 -19.37 7.93
N VAL A 200 4.56 -19.20 6.80
CA VAL A 200 5.84 -19.90 6.54
C VAL A 200 6.93 -19.43 7.48
N LEU A 201 7.00 -18.12 7.73
CA LEU A 201 7.99 -17.54 8.64
C LEU A 201 7.62 -17.74 10.13
N GLY A 202 6.36 -18.04 10.41
CA GLY A 202 5.76 -17.92 11.73
C GLY A 202 5.63 -16.46 12.17
N VAL A 203 4.89 -16.23 13.27
CA VAL A 203 4.63 -14.87 13.78
C VAL A 203 5.95 -14.13 14.02
N ARG A 204 6.87 -14.69 14.82
CA ARG A 204 8.15 -14.04 15.15
C ARG A 204 9.06 -13.82 13.95
N GLY A 205 9.14 -14.81 13.05
CA GLY A 205 9.90 -14.67 11.80
C GLY A 205 9.33 -13.59 10.89
N THR A 206 8.02 -13.37 10.91
CA THR A 206 7.36 -12.27 10.18
C THR A 206 7.83 -10.91 10.67
N PHE A 207 7.94 -10.72 11.99
CA PHE A 207 8.47 -9.48 12.56
C PHE A 207 9.94 -9.27 12.22
N ILE A 208 10.78 -10.32 12.32
CA ILE A 208 12.20 -10.23 11.94
C ILE A 208 12.33 -9.84 10.46
N PHE A 209 11.60 -10.51 9.58
CA PHE A 209 11.60 -10.23 8.14
C PHE A 209 11.14 -8.80 7.85
N SER A 210 10.04 -8.38 8.46
CA SER A 210 9.50 -7.01 8.30
C SER A 210 10.46 -5.96 8.85
N GLY A 211 11.14 -6.25 9.95
CA GLY A 211 12.19 -5.39 10.52
C GLY A 211 13.41 -5.27 9.61
N ILE A 212 13.85 -6.35 8.96
CA ILE A 212 14.93 -6.32 7.96
C ILE A 212 14.50 -5.48 6.76
N MET A 213 13.29 -5.69 6.23
CA MET A 213 12.75 -4.88 5.12
C MET A 213 12.67 -3.39 5.47
N LEU A 214 12.22 -3.08 6.69
CA LEU A 214 12.18 -1.70 7.20
C LEU A 214 13.58 -1.09 7.32
N LEU A 215 14.56 -1.85 7.83
CA LEU A 215 15.95 -1.40 7.92
C LEU A 215 16.53 -1.11 6.53
N VAL A 216 16.31 -1.99 5.56
CA VAL A 216 16.75 -1.78 4.16
C VAL A 216 16.06 -0.55 3.57
N PHE A 217 14.74 -0.39 3.78
CA PHE A 217 14.01 0.82 3.38
C PHE A 217 14.67 2.09 3.95
N VAL A 218 14.96 2.12 5.26
CA VAL A 218 15.56 3.29 5.91
C VAL A 218 16.97 3.57 5.36
N ILE A 219 17.81 2.55 5.19
CA ILE A 219 19.17 2.73 4.64
C ILE A 219 19.10 3.29 3.22
N LEU A 220 18.26 2.71 2.36
CA LEU A 220 18.07 3.18 0.99
C LEU A 220 17.50 4.61 0.96
N MET A 221 16.56 4.92 1.86
CA MET A 221 15.99 6.26 1.96
C MET A 221 17.05 7.28 2.40
N ILE A 222 17.89 6.96 3.39
CA ILE A 222 18.99 7.85 3.82
C ILE A 222 19.97 8.09 2.67
N PHE A 223 20.37 7.03 1.96
CA PHE A 223 21.26 7.15 0.80
C PHE A 223 20.64 8.02 -0.30
N PHE A 224 19.35 7.82 -0.58
CA PHE A 224 18.61 8.63 -1.55
C PHE A 224 18.52 10.10 -1.15
N LEU A 225 18.18 10.38 0.11
CA LEU A 225 18.12 11.76 0.62
C LEU A 225 19.49 12.43 0.57
N TYR A 226 20.54 11.75 0.98
CA TYR A 226 21.91 12.27 0.90
C TYR A 226 22.32 12.61 -0.54
N SER A 227 21.84 11.83 -1.52
CA SER A 227 22.21 11.99 -2.92
C SER A 227 21.38 13.04 -3.68
N TYR A 228 20.11 13.21 -3.31
CA TYR A 228 19.13 13.94 -4.13
C TYR A 228 18.35 15.04 -3.39
N GLU A 229 18.51 15.17 -2.07
CA GLU A 229 17.75 16.10 -1.24
C GLU A 229 18.67 16.89 -0.29
N PRO A 230 18.21 18.03 0.26
CA PRO A 230 18.94 18.75 1.29
C PRO A 230 19.20 17.86 2.52
N LEU A 231 20.39 17.98 3.12
CA LEU A 231 20.80 17.15 4.27
C LEU A 231 19.84 17.24 5.47
N LEU A 232 19.10 18.36 5.61
CA LEU A 232 18.07 18.55 6.64
C LEU A 232 16.90 17.53 6.54
N MET A 233 16.69 16.92 5.37
CA MET A 233 15.63 15.91 5.20
C MET A 233 15.94 14.60 5.96
N ILE A 234 17.21 14.32 6.26
CA ILE A 234 17.60 13.12 7.02
C ILE A 234 17.13 13.19 8.49
N PRO A 235 17.45 14.23 9.29
CA PRO A 235 16.91 14.34 10.64
C PRO A 235 15.37 14.46 10.65
N LEU A 236 14.76 15.05 9.61
CA LEU A 236 13.30 15.07 9.46
C LEU A 236 12.72 13.66 9.27
N LEU A 237 13.34 12.81 8.45
CA LEU A 237 12.94 11.40 8.30
C LEU A 237 12.98 10.69 9.65
N ILE A 238 14.07 10.84 10.40
CA ILE A 238 14.23 10.21 11.73
C ILE A 238 13.13 10.70 12.66
N PHE A 239 12.90 12.02 12.72
CA PHE A 239 11.86 12.62 13.56
C PHE A 239 10.46 12.08 13.24
N CYS A 240 10.07 12.08 11.96
CA CYS A 240 8.75 11.61 11.53
C CYS A 240 8.55 10.11 11.77
N THR A 241 9.59 9.28 11.58
CA THR A 241 9.51 7.82 11.70
C THR A 241 9.79 7.28 13.11
N PHE A 242 10.30 8.11 14.01
CA PHE A 242 10.62 7.73 15.39
C PHE A 242 9.44 7.07 16.15
N PRO A 243 8.20 7.58 16.09
CA PRO A 243 7.05 6.94 16.75
C PRO A 243 6.78 5.52 16.24
N VAL A 244 6.94 5.28 14.93
CA VAL A 244 6.76 3.98 14.28
C VAL A 244 7.80 2.99 14.79
N SER A 245 9.07 3.41 14.86
CA SER A 245 10.17 2.57 15.34
C SER A 245 9.98 2.16 16.81
N ILE A 246 9.53 3.08 17.67
CA ILE A 246 9.21 2.77 19.06
C ILE A 246 8.06 1.77 19.13
N TYR A 247 6.97 2.05 18.42
CA TYR A 247 5.78 1.21 18.45
C TYR A 247 6.09 -0.20 17.94
N PHE A 248 6.75 -0.33 16.80
CA PHE A 248 7.17 -1.61 16.23
C PHE A 248 8.04 -2.40 17.21
N THR A 249 9.05 -1.76 17.82
CA THR A 249 9.94 -2.44 18.77
C THR A 249 9.20 -2.93 20.00
N ASN A 250 8.31 -2.10 20.56
CA ASN A 250 7.52 -2.47 21.73
C ASN A 250 6.49 -3.56 21.40
N TRP A 251 5.83 -3.47 20.25
CA TRP A 251 4.90 -4.49 19.78
C TRP A 251 5.63 -5.81 19.54
N PHE A 252 6.79 -5.78 18.89
CA PHE A 252 7.58 -6.98 18.68
C PHE A 252 8.02 -7.63 20.01
N ARG A 253 8.42 -6.85 21.01
CA ARG A 253 8.71 -7.36 22.37
C ARG A 253 7.50 -8.03 23.03
N LYS A 254 6.31 -7.47 22.84
CA LYS A 254 5.06 -8.09 23.33
C LYS A 254 4.80 -9.42 22.63
N VAL A 255 4.86 -9.44 21.30
CA VAL A 255 4.69 -10.64 20.47
C VAL A 255 5.73 -11.72 20.79
N TRP A 256 6.96 -11.33 21.10
CA TRP A 256 8.01 -12.28 21.48
C TRP A 256 7.68 -13.02 22.78
N ARG A 257 6.96 -12.36 23.69
CA ARG A 257 6.53 -12.92 24.98
C ARG A 257 5.22 -13.70 24.84
N ASP A 258 4.30 -13.18 24.04
CA ASP A 258 2.97 -13.75 23.81
C ASP A 258 2.53 -13.53 22.36
N ASP A 259 2.42 -14.62 21.59
CA ASP A 259 2.05 -14.58 20.19
C ASP A 259 0.60 -14.03 19.99
N LEU A 260 -0.26 -14.02 21.03
CA LEU A 260 -1.61 -13.42 20.97
C LEU A 260 -1.61 -11.90 20.77
N GLU A 261 -0.48 -11.23 21.04
CA GLU A 261 -0.31 -9.81 20.77
C GLU A 261 -0.19 -9.51 19.27
N ALA A 262 0.01 -10.54 18.43
CA ALA A 262 -0.06 -10.44 16.97
C ALA A 262 -1.53 -10.43 16.50
N ASN A 263 -2.26 -9.41 16.96
CA ASN A 263 -3.70 -9.24 16.75
C ASN A 263 -4.03 -8.09 15.78
N PHE A 264 -5.32 -7.99 15.45
CA PHE A 264 -5.85 -6.98 14.53
C PHE A 264 -5.55 -5.55 15.01
N GLU A 265 -5.76 -5.26 16.30
CA GLU A 265 -5.64 -3.93 16.88
C GLU A 265 -4.23 -3.38 16.73
N ASN A 266 -3.23 -4.16 17.17
CA ASN A 266 -1.84 -3.75 17.08
C ASN A 266 -1.39 -3.62 15.62
N THR A 267 -1.87 -4.51 14.74
CA THR A 267 -1.56 -4.47 13.31
C THR A 267 -2.12 -3.21 12.63
N MET A 268 -3.36 -2.83 12.93
CA MET A 268 -3.97 -1.62 12.39
C MET A 268 -3.32 -0.36 12.94
N LEU A 269 -2.99 -0.33 14.24
CA LEU A 269 -2.27 0.80 14.83
C LEU A 269 -0.90 0.98 14.19
N MET A 270 -0.14 -0.12 13.97
CA MET A 270 1.13 -0.07 13.23
C MET A 270 0.94 0.49 11.82
N SER A 271 -0.08 0.03 11.09
CA SER A 271 -0.38 0.48 9.73
C SER A 271 -0.71 1.98 9.67
N HIS A 272 -1.53 2.46 10.62
CA HIS A 272 -1.87 3.87 10.75
C HIS A 272 -0.65 4.71 11.09
N LEU A 273 0.14 4.33 12.11
CA LEU A 273 1.35 5.07 12.50
C LEU A 273 2.34 5.13 11.32
N GLY A 274 2.58 4.00 10.66
CA GLY A 274 3.45 3.93 9.48
C GLY A 274 3.00 4.87 8.38
N ALA A 275 1.72 4.83 8.01
CA ALA A 275 1.17 5.68 6.96
C ALA A 275 1.20 7.16 7.33
N TRP A 276 0.76 7.54 8.54
CA TRP A 276 0.76 8.95 8.96
C TRP A 276 2.16 9.53 9.07
N SER A 277 3.11 8.78 9.65
CA SER A 277 4.51 9.20 9.75
C SER A 277 5.16 9.41 8.39
N THR A 278 4.95 8.49 7.46
CA THR A 278 5.53 8.60 6.11
C THR A 278 4.81 9.64 5.25
N ASN A 279 3.49 9.79 5.38
CA ASN A 279 2.74 10.89 4.75
C ASN A 279 3.23 12.26 5.23
N LEU A 280 3.41 12.42 6.56
CA LEU A 280 3.94 13.66 7.15
C LEU A 280 5.33 13.95 6.60
N PHE A 281 6.20 12.94 6.54
CA PHE A 281 7.55 13.09 6.02
C PHE A 281 7.55 13.52 4.53
N PHE A 282 6.95 12.72 3.64
CA PHE A 282 6.98 13.01 2.21
C PHE A 282 6.21 14.28 1.84
N GLY A 283 5.10 14.56 2.55
CA GLY A 283 4.39 15.83 2.43
C GLY A 283 5.28 17.02 2.81
N SER A 284 6.05 16.91 3.89
CA SER A 284 6.98 17.96 4.32
C SER A 284 8.12 18.17 3.32
N VAL A 285 8.71 17.09 2.80
CA VAL A 285 9.73 17.15 1.73
C VAL A 285 9.16 17.87 0.50
N PHE A 286 7.95 17.51 0.08
CA PHE A 286 7.28 18.16 -1.05
C PHE A 286 7.07 19.66 -0.80
N LEU A 287 6.50 20.04 0.35
CA LEU A 287 6.23 21.44 0.68
C LEU A 287 7.52 22.27 0.76
N PHE A 288 8.58 21.71 1.35
CA PHE A 288 9.90 22.35 1.43
C PHE A 288 10.43 22.73 0.05
N LYS A 289 10.34 21.78 -0.91
CA LYS A 289 10.79 21.99 -2.29
C LYS A 289 9.87 22.94 -3.06
N TYR A 290 8.55 22.77 -2.91
CA TYR A 290 7.57 23.56 -3.65
C TYR A 290 7.62 25.04 -3.28
N PHE A 291 7.76 25.35 -1.99
CA PHE A 291 7.88 26.74 -1.52
C PHE A 291 9.32 27.25 -1.53
N ASN A 292 10.27 26.44 -2.01
CA ASN A 292 11.69 26.77 -2.08
C ASN A 292 12.20 27.39 -0.76
N ILE A 293 11.82 26.79 0.36
CA ILE A 293 12.16 27.29 1.70
C ILE A 293 13.66 27.11 1.87
N MET A 294 14.43 28.12 1.44
CA MET A 294 15.87 28.17 1.65
C MET A 294 16.10 28.39 3.15
N ILE A 295 16.68 27.38 3.81
CA ILE A 295 17.35 27.55 5.10
C ILE A 295 18.85 27.59 4.80
#